data_AF-A0A370LPT9-F1
#
_entry.id   AF-A0A370LPT9-F1
#
_cell.length_a   1.000
_cell.length_b   1.000
_cell.length_c   1.000
_cell.angle_alpha   90.00
_cell.angle_beta   90.00
_cell.angle_gamma   90.00
#
_symmetry.space_group_name_H-M   'P 1'
#
loop_
_entity.id
_entity.type
_entity.pdbx_description
1 polymer ?
#
loop_
_entity_poly.entity_id
_entity_poly.type
_entity_poly.pdbx_seq_one_letter_code
_entity_poly.pdbx_strand_id
1 'polypeptide(L)'
;MASERDFYRTILIVEVLSEDFPYDYCGLNQLSYDASNEYSVSVDVQESKKVSPQLMAHLLEEQGSDPEFFRLNEHGEDISEVEESQFEREAQVERLWNWVSPELKSYSNLIEGLLDVLTTDQLINFVNDRVEHDEDED
;
A
#
# COMPACT_ATOMS: atom_id res chain seq x y z
N MET A 1 15.44 -1.53 -0.94
CA MET A 1 15.95 -1.50 -2.34
C MET A 1 15.50 -0.18 -2.93
N ALA A 2 16.37 0.52 -3.65
CA ALA A 2 15.98 1.76 -4.32
C ALA A 2 14.83 1.46 -5.29
N SER A 3 13.78 2.29 -5.24
CA SER A 3 12.63 2.14 -6.13
C SER A 3 13.05 2.24 -7.59
N GLU A 4 12.58 1.31 -8.43
CA GLU A 4 12.76 1.34 -9.89
C GLU A 4 11.71 2.23 -10.59
N ARG A 5 10.71 2.72 -9.84
CA ARG A 5 9.64 3.59 -10.37
C ARG A 5 10.14 4.98 -10.73
N ASP A 6 9.54 5.56 -11.76
CA ASP A 6 9.80 6.91 -12.22
C ASP A 6 8.93 7.93 -11.48
N PHE A 7 9.57 8.90 -10.82
CA PHE A 7 8.90 9.98 -10.12
C PHE A 7 9.09 11.30 -10.85
N TYR A 8 8.07 12.16 -10.83
CA TYR A 8 8.10 13.44 -11.51
C TYR A 8 7.66 14.56 -10.57
N ARG A 9 8.36 15.69 -10.66
CA ARG A 9 7.98 16.93 -9.99
C ARG A 9 7.60 17.94 -11.06
N THR A 10 6.42 18.52 -10.90
CA THR A 10 5.95 19.65 -11.71
C THR A 10 5.67 20.82 -10.80
N ILE A 11 6.25 21.98 -11.11
CA ILE A 11 5.94 23.26 -10.47
C ILE A 11 5.08 24.06 -11.42
N LEU A 12 3.91 24.47 -10.95
CA LEU A 12 3.01 25.35 -11.66
C LEU A 12 3.07 26.75 -11.02
N ILE A 13 3.08 27.78 -11.85
CA ILE A 13 2.83 29.15 -11.43
C ILE A 13 1.40 29.48 -11.83
N VAL A 14 0.66 30.03 -10.87
CA VAL A 14 -0.69 30.55 -11.11
C VAL A 14 -0.62 32.07 -11.04
N GLU A 15 -1.09 32.74 -12.08
CA GLU A 15 -1.27 34.19 -12.10
C GLU A 15 -2.77 34.49 -12.02
N VAL A 16 -3.14 35.38 -11.10
CA VAL A 16 -4.53 35.79 -10.88
C VAL A 16 -4.62 37.30 -11.08
N LEU A 17 -5.44 37.73 -12.04
CA LEU A 17 -5.70 39.15 -12.28
C LEU A 17 -6.93 39.58 -11.48
N SER A 18 -6.75 40.61 -10.64
CA SER A 18 -7.76 41.13 -9.74
C SER A 18 -7.92 42.65 -9.91
N GLU A 19 -9.15 43.15 -9.75
CA GLU A 19 -9.47 44.58 -9.69
C GLU A 19 -9.65 44.99 -8.22
N ASP A 20 -9.35 46.25 -7.91
CA ASP A 20 -9.47 46.92 -6.60
C ASP A 20 -8.56 46.43 -5.45
N PHE A 21 -8.33 45.12 -5.29
CA PHE A 21 -7.51 44.56 -4.20
C PHE A 21 -6.69 43.33 -4.66
N PRO A 22 -5.50 43.08 -4.06
CA PRO A 22 -4.74 41.85 -4.31
C PRO A 22 -5.55 40.59 -3.95
N TYR A 23 -5.41 39.55 -4.76
CA TYR A 23 -6.06 38.25 -4.52
C TYR A 23 -5.57 37.62 -3.20
N ASP A 24 -6.50 37.22 -2.33
CA ASP A 24 -6.21 36.57 -1.05
C ASP A 24 -6.30 35.05 -1.19
N TYR A 25 -5.14 34.39 -1.34
CA TYR A 25 -5.08 32.96 -1.58
C TYR A 25 -5.44 32.14 -0.33
N CYS A 26 -6.57 31.44 -0.39
CA CYS A 26 -7.10 30.60 0.69
C CYS A 26 -7.00 29.08 0.43
N GLY A 27 -6.35 28.66 -0.66
CA GLY A 27 -6.19 27.25 -1.02
C GLY A 27 -6.69 26.90 -2.43
N LEU A 28 -6.33 25.71 -2.90
CA LEU A 28 -6.59 25.26 -4.28
C LEU A 28 -8.08 25.14 -4.62
N ASN A 29 -8.92 24.71 -3.68
CA ASN A 29 -10.36 24.58 -3.93
C ASN A 29 -11.02 25.94 -4.16
N GLN A 30 -10.65 26.94 -3.35
CA GLN A 30 -11.14 28.30 -3.51
C GLN A 30 -10.62 28.91 -4.81
N LEU A 31 -9.31 28.77 -5.07
CA LEU A 31 -8.71 29.22 -6.33
C LEU A 31 -9.39 28.62 -7.57
N SER A 32 -9.74 27.33 -7.53
CA SER A 32 -10.45 26.68 -8.64
C SER A 32 -11.88 27.23 -8.83
N TYR A 33 -12.58 27.50 -7.72
CA TYR A 33 -13.89 28.13 -7.76
C TYR A 33 -13.80 29.54 -8.34
N ASP A 34 -12.85 30.34 -7.85
CA ASP A 34 -12.61 31.73 -8.24
C ASP A 34 -12.23 31.85 -9.71
N ALA A 35 -11.34 30.98 -10.19
CA ALA A 35 -10.94 30.90 -11.60
C ALA A 35 -12.11 30.62 -12.54
N SER A 36 -13.17 29.98 -12.04
CA SER A 36 -14.34 29.63 -12.84
C SER A 36 -15.42 30.70 -12.84
N ASN A 37 -15.38 31.65 -11.88
CA ASN A 37 -16.52 32.55 -11.62
C ASN A 37 -16.15 34.04 -11.52
N GLU A 38 -15.04 34.37 -10.87
CA GLU A 38 -14.79 35.74 -10.39
C GLU A 38 -13.48 36.35 -10.94
N TYR A 39 -12.46 35.52 -11.17
CA TYR A 39 -11.13 36.00 -11.52
C TYR A 39 -10.63 35.41 -12.83
N SER A 40 -9.83 36.18 -13.57
CA SER A 40 -9.07 35.67 -14.70
C SER A 40 -7.79 35.03 -14.18
N VAL A 41 -7.61 33.75 -14.50
CA VAL A 41 -6.49 32.93 -14.01
C VAL A 41 -5.77 32.28 -15.17
N SER A 42 -4.44 32.37 -15.18
CA SER A 42 -3.57 31.61 -16.07
C SER A 42 -2.68 30.67 -15.26
N VAL A 43 -2.28 29.56 -15.87
CA VAL A 43 -1.40 28.57 -15.26
C VAL A 43 -0.27 28.26 -16.23
N ASP A 44 0.96 28.48 -15.77
CA ASP A 44 2.18 28.19 -16.52
C ASP A 44 2.99 27.08 -15.83
N VAL A 45 3.58 26.21 -16.65
CA VAL A 45 4.51 25.19 -16.16
C VAL A 45 5.89 25.81 -16.04
N GLN A 46 6.35 26.05 -14.82
CA GLN A 46 7.68 26.60 -14.56
C GLN A 46 8.77 25.53 -14.69
N GLU A 47 8.51 24.34 -14.15
CA GLU A 47 9.45 23.21 -14.16
C GLU A 47 8.65 21.91 -14.26
N SER A 48 9.11 20.97 -15.07
CA SER A 48 8.65 19.58 -15.03
C SER A 48 9.84 18.68 -15.30
N LYS A 49 10.19 17.85 -14.32
CA LYS A 49 11.36 16.97 -14.42
C LYS A 49 11.16 15.66 -13.68
N LYS A 50 11.87 14.64 -14.14
CA LYS A 50 12.06 13.40 -13.39
C LYS A 50 12.91 13.68 -12.15
N VAL A 51 12.53 13.10 -11.03
CA VAL A 51 13.25 13.17 -9.75
C VAL A 51 13.59 11.77 -9.25
N SER A 52 14.62 11.66 -8.43
CA SER A 52 14.96 10.38 -7.81
C SER A 52 13.95 10.02 -6.71
N PRO A 53 13.79 8.73 -6.37
CA PRO A 53 12.95 8.31 -5.27
C PRO A 53 13.31 8.97 -3.92
N GLN A 54 14.60 9.15 -3.65
CA GLN A 54 15.10 9.83 -2.43
C GLN A 54 14.62 11.28 -2.37
N LEU A 55 14.71 12.00 -3.50
CA LEU A 55 14.25 13.38 -3.57
C LEU A 55 12.72 13.46 -3.47
N MET A 56 12.00 12.48 -4.02
CA MET A 56 10.54 12.45 -3.91
C MET A 56 10.08 12.29 -2.46
N ALA A 57 10.66 11.34 -1.70
CA ALA A 57 10.34 11.16 -0.28
C ALA A 57 10.53 12.48 0.50
N HIS A 58 11.66 13.16 0.29
CA HIS A 58 11.92 14.45 0.93
C HIS A 58 10.90 15.54 0.53
N LEU A 59 10.56 15.66 -0.76
CA LEU A 59 9.59 16.64 -1.23
C LEU A 59 8.18 16.42 -0.66
N LEU A 60 7.81 15.17 -0.38
CA LEU A 60 6.53 14.84 0.25
C LEU A 60 6.49 15.34 1.69
N GLU A 61 7.54 15.07 2.46
CA GLU A 61 7.67 15.54 3.83
C GLU A 61 7.67 17.07 3.92
N GLU A 62 8.36 17.76 3.01
CA GLU A 62 8.34 19.23 2.90
C GLU A 62 6.93 19.78 2.64
N GLN A 63 6.07 19.00 1.97
CA GLN A 63 4.66 19.33 1.74
C GLN A 63 3.74 18.86 2.89
N GLY A 64 4.30 18.30 3.97
CA GLY A 64 3.53 17.74 5.08
C GLY A 64 2.79 16.45 4.72
N SER A 65 3.22 15.76 3.65
CA SER A 65 2.69 14.47 3.22
C SER A 65 3.62 13.34 3.63
N ASP A 66 3.06 12.17 3.87
CA ASP A 66 3.81 10.97 4.21
C ASP A 66 4.40 10.32 2.93
N PRO A 67 5.71 10.01 2.86
CA PRO A 67 6.30 9.22 1.79
C PRO A 67 5.55 7.90 1.49
N GLU A 68 4.91 7.30 2.49
CA GLU A 68 4.09 6.09 2.35
C GLU A 68 2.92 6.26 1.37
N PHE A 69 2.47 7.50 1.14
CA PHE A 69 1.47 7.81 0.10
C PHE A 69 1.90 7.29 -1.27
N PHE A 70 3.20 7.36 -1.56
CA PHE A 70 3.79 6.81 -2.77
C PHE A 70 4.43 5.44 -2.54
N ARG A 71 4.16 4.76 -1.43
CA ARG A 71 4.80 3.49 -1.01
C ARG A 71 6.33 3.61 -0.90
N LEU A 72 6.81 4.77 -0.51
CA LEU A 72 8.22 5.02 -0.24
C LEU A 72 8.43 5.13 1.27
N ASN A 73 9.56 4.67 1.77
CA ASN A 73 10.01 5.03 3.13
C ASN A 73 10.71 6.41 3.12
N GLU A 74 11.14 6.89 4.30
CA GLU A 74 11.90 8.13 4.49
C GLU A 74 13.22 8.20 3.69
N HIS A 75 13.69 7.07 3.15
CA HIS A 75 14.90 6.97 2.32
C HIS A 75 14.59 6.86 0.82
N GLY A 76 13.33 6.94 0.40
CA GLY A 76 12.93 6.76 -0.99
C GLY A 76 13.09 5.33 -1.51
N GLU A 77 13.13 4.34 -0.62
CA GLU A 77 13.07 2.94 -0.99
C GLU A 77 11.62 2.48 -1.04
N ASP A 78 11.32 1.53 -1.94
CA ASP A 78 10.00 0.91 -1.96
C ASP A 78 9.77 0.18 -0.64
N ILE A 79 8.67 0.50 0.02
CA ILE A 79 8.14 -0.33 1.10
C ILE A 79 7.56 -1.54 0.39
N SER A 80 8.29 -2.64 0.42
CA SER A 80 7.82 -3.91 -0.13
C SER A 80 6.44 -4.22 0.45
N GLU A 81 5.49 -4.56 -0.41
CA GLU A 81 4.19 -5.12 -0.02
C GLU A 81 4.43 -6.46 0.70
N VAL A 82 4.84 -6.40 1.97
CA VAL A 82 4.75 -7.57 2.86
C VAL A 82 3.32 -7.65 3.41
N GLU A 83 2.47 -6.66 3.14
CA GLU A 83 1.08 -6.61 3.61
C GLU A 83 0.06 -7.39 2.78
N GLU A 84 0.43 -7.93 1.60
CA GLU A 84 -0.41 -8.97 0.98
C GLU A 84 -0.29 -10.31 1.74
N SER A 85 0.81 -10.52 2.47
CA SER A 85 1.10 -11.84 3.07
C SER A 85 0.34 -12.13 4.37
N GLN A 86 -0.14 -11.14 5.12
CA GLN A 86 -0.82 -11.41 6.40
C GLN A 86 -2.31 -11.70 6.21
N PHE A 87 -3.01 -10.88 5.41
CA PHE A 87 -4.43 -11.10 5.15
C PHE A 87 -4.68 -12.38 4.34
N GLU A 88 -3.83 -12.67 3.35
CA GLU A 88 -3.92 -13.94 2.62
C GLU A 88 -3.55 -15.13 3.49
N ARG A 89 -2.57 -14.99 4.39
CA ARG A 89 -2.18 -16.08 5.30
C ARG A 89 -3.25 -16.35 6.35
N GLU A 90 -3.87 -15.32 6.93
CA GLU A 90 -5.01 -15.49 7.85
C GLU A 90 -6.19 -16.16 7.15
N ALA A 91 -6.53 -15.74 5.92
CA ALA A 91 -7.58 -16.37 5.13
C ALA A 91 -7.25 -17.83 4.75
N GLN A 92 -5.98 -18.14 4.48
CA GLN A 92 -5.52 -19.50 4.21
C GLN A 92 -5.57 -20.38 5.47
N VAL A 93 -5.14 -19.85 6.62
CA VAL A 93 -5.23 -20.54 7.92
C VAL A 93 -6.69 -20.83 8.27
N GLU A 94 -7.59 -19.87 8.07
CA GLU A 94 -9.03 -20.06 8.32
C GLU A 94 -9.65 -21.11 7.38
N ARG A 95 -9.27 -21.10 6.08
CA ARG A 95 -9.70 -22.14 5.13
C ARG A 95 -9.20 -23.52 5.52
N LEU A 96 -7.93 -23.63 5.92
CA LEU A 96 -7.35 -24.90 6.40
C LEU A 96 -8.05 -25.35 7.69
N TRP A 97 -8.29 -24.46 8.64
CA TRP A 97 -8.98 -24.76 9.89
C TRP A 97 -10.42 -25.25 9.69
N ASN A 98 -11.09 -24.74 8.64
CA ASN A 98 -12.42 -25.19 8.24
C ASN A 98 -12.42 -26.52 7.47
N TRP A 99 -11.31 -26.89 6.84
CA TRP A 99 -11.15 -28.16 6.11
C TRP A 99 -10.72 -29.32 7.02
N VAL A 100 -9.98 -29.05 8.10
CA VAL A 100 -9.53 -30.06 9.06
C VAL A 100 -10.71 -30.66 9.84
N SER A 101 -10.76 -32.00 9.93
CA SER A 101 -11.83 -32.74 10.61
C SER A 101 -11.93 -32.37 12.11
N PRO A 102 -13.11 -32.52 12.74
CA PRO A 102 -13.29 -32.22 14.16
C PRO A 102 -12.34 -32.98 15.09
N GLU A 103 -11.94 -34.21 14.73
CA GLU A 103 -10.99 -34.99 15.54
C GLU A 103 -9.60 -34.34 15.58
N LEU A 104 -9.15 -33.78 14.45
CA LEU A 104 -7.84 -33.15 14.32
C LEU A 104 -7.77 -31.77 15.00
N LYS A 105 -8.91 -31.10 15.22
CA LYS A 105 -8.99 -29.84 15.98
C LYS A 105 -8.56 -29.99 17.43
N SER A 106 -8.57 -31.22 17.97
CA SER A 106 -8.05 -31.53 19.32
C SER A 106 -6.52 -31.40 19.42
N TYR A 107 -5.81 -31.39 18.28
CA TYR A 107 -4.35 -31.24 18.19
C TYR A 107 -3.93 -29.80 17.77
N SER A 108 -4.70 -28.78 18.16
CA SER A 108 -4.49 -27.37 17.77
C SER A 108 -3.04 -26.90 17.90
N ASN A 109 -2.36 -27.27 19.00
CA ASN A 109 -0.97 -26.86 19.26
C ASN A 109 0.05 -27.47 18.29
N LEU A 110 -0.24 -28.64 17.71
CA LEU A 110 0.61 -29.28 16.69
C LEU A 110 0.36 -28.66 15.31
N ILE A 111 -0.89 -28.29 15.01
CA ILE A 111 -1.26 -27.64 13.75
C ILE A 111 -0.66 -26.23 13.66
N GLU A 112 -0.72 -25.45 14.73
CA GLU A 112 -0.10 -24.12 14.80
C GLU A 112 1.42 -24.19 14.58
N GLY A 113 2.10 -25.17 15.19
CA GLY A 113 3.55 -25.36 14.99
C GLY A 113 3.93 -25.84 13.58
N LEU A 114 3.04 -26.54 12.88
CA LEU A 114 3.27 -26.99 11.49
C LEU A 114 3.02 -25.86 10.47
N LEU A 115 2.08 -24.95 10.75
CA LEU A 115 1.80 -23.76 9.95
C LEU A 115 2.97 -22.76 9.89
N ASP A 116 3.88 -22.83 10.86
CA ASP A 116 5.11 -22.03 10.88
C ASP A 116 6.24 -22.60 10.01
N VAL A 117 6.16 -23.89 9.64
CA VAL A 117 7.28 -24.63 9.02
C VAL A 117 6.95 -25.16 7.61
N LEU A 118 5.67 -25.42 7.31
CA LEU A 118 5.25 -26.07 6.09
C LEU A 118 4.44 -25.15 5.17
N THR A 119 4.57 -25.35 3.86
CA THR A 119 3.68 -24.71 2.88
C THR A 119 2.29 -25.36 2.90
N THR A 120 1.28 -24.63 2.43
CA THR A 120 -0.12 -25.10 2.35
C THR A 120 -0.24 -26.47 1.66
N ASP A 121 0.48 -26.70 0.56
CA ASP A 121 0.47 -27.98 -0.16
C ASP A 121 1.11 -29.12 0.64
N GLN A 122 2.15 -28.81 1.44
CA GLN A 122 2.80 -29.80 2.32
C GLN A 122 1.88 -30.19 3.49
N LEU A 123 1.13 -29.23 4.04
CA LEU A 123 0.14 -29.48 5.09
C LEU A 123 -1.02 -30.33 4.60
N ILE A 124 -1.55 -30.04 3.40
CA ILE A 124 -2.63 -30.83 2.80
C ILE A 124 -2.17 -32.28 2.60
N ASN A 125 -0.97 -32.49 2.05
CA ASN A 125 -0.43 -33.82 1.88
C ASN A 125 -0.22 -34.54 3.22
N PHE A 126 0.31 -33.85 4.24
CA PHE A 126 0.50 -34.44 5.57
C PHE A 126 -0.80 -34.85 6.24
N VAL A 127 -1.86 -34.05 6.11
CA VAL A 127 -3.18 -34.38 6.69
C VAL A 127 -3.80 -35.56 5.96
N ASN A 128 -3.75 -35.59 4.62
CA ASN A 128 -4.29 -36.71 3.84
C ASN A 128 -3.57 -38.03 4.16
N ASP A 129 -2.23 -38.00 4.27
CA ASP A 129 -1.40 -39.18 4.59
C ASP A 129 -1.70 -39.74 6.00
N ARG A 130 -2.19 -38.90 6.92
CA ARG A 130 -2.60 -39.33 8.26
C ARG A 130 -4.04 -39.83 8.35
N VAL A 131 -4.96 -39.21 7.62
CA VAL A 131 -6.37 -39.64 7.59
C VAL A 131 -6.49 -41.01 6.93
N GLU A 132 -5.71 -41.29 5.87
CA GLU A 132 -5.69 -42.61 5.24
C GLU A 132 -5.08 -43.70 6.14
N HIS A 133 -4.22 -43.32 7.10
CA HIS A 133 -3.56 -44.29 7.98
C HIS A 133 -4.41 -44.74 9.18
N ASP A 134 -5.45 -43.99 9.54
CA ASP A 134 -6.38 -44.33 10.63
C ASP A 134 -7.56 -45.22 10.16
N GLU A 135 -7.74 -45.44 8.84
CA GLU A 135 -8.80 -46.33 8.30
C GLU A 135 -8.41 -47.82 8.24
N ASP A 136 -7.15 -48.18 8.53
CA ASP A 136 -6.63 -49.55 8.46
C ASP A 136 -6.47 -50.27 9.82
N GLU A 137 -6.91 -49.66 10.94
CA GLU A 137 -6.78 -50.22 12.30
C GLU A 137 -8.12 -50.63 12.99
N ASP A 138 -9.19 -50.91 12.24
CA ASP A 138 -10.44 -51.51 12.77
C ASP A 138 -10.64 -53.00 12.39
#